data_AF-A0A7C1P688-F1
#
_entry.id   AF-A0A7C1P688-F1
#
_cell.length_a   1.000
_cell.length_b   1.000
_cell.length_c   1.000
_cell.angle_alpha   90.00
_cell.angle_beta   90.00
_cell.angle_gamma   90.00
#
_symmetry.space_group_name_H-M   'P 1'
#
loop_
_entity.id
_entity.type
_entity.pdbx_description
1 polymer ?
#
loop_
_entity_poly.entity_id
_entity_poly.type
_entity_poly.pdbx_seq_one_letter_code
_entity_poly.pdbx_strand_id
1 'polypeptide(L)'
;MGARVLDTEPGFVVGERYASRAGVYEVLAIAGGMVRIRYEQGLEMTLPAQGLWAQWQALQAARDVKAPTSRPGAAPRTPAMPPPDIPGRDPGWSRGARGKAKRGGEASFSFTVGYLAAGCEIAAVVAGRDYAAFAQRYRILTGRSLITPHPGLTVHERPTHRMGAELTVRFPADPAVLAELDFGEGVRIEPMGPPGWCGVKQTEAVERLLRLGFDLGQVADPAPIRERVPAAYRPAFDRGVALRRRLARGPERPSV
;
A
#
# COMPACT_ATOMS: atom_id res chain seq x y z
N MET A 1 49.84 25.22 0.29
CA MET A 1 49.12 24.09 -0.31
C MET A 1 48.26 23.46 0.77
N GLY A 2 47.00 23.89 0.87
CA GLY A 2 46.07 23.38 1.89
C GLY A 2 45.41 22.10 1.38
N ALA A 3 45.60 21.00 2.11
CA ALA A 3 44.88 19.76 1.89
C ALA A 3 43.38 20.00 2.07
N ARG A 4 42.62 19.93 0.97
CA ARG A 4 41.16 19.93 1.01
C ARG A 4 40.72 18.65 1.70
N VAL A 5 39.99 18.81 2.80
CA VAL A 5 39.18 17.77 3.42
C VAL A 5 38.32 17.18 2.31
N LEU A 6 38.60 15.92 1.94
CA LEU A 6 37.72 15.13 1.09
C LEU A 6 36.46 14.92 1.91
N ASP A 7 35.39 15.63 1.57
CA ASP A 7 34.04 15.24 1.96
C ASP A 7 33.87 13.79 1.51
N THR A 8 33.96 12.87 2.46
CA THR A 8 33.82 11.44 2.24
C THR A 8 32.36 11.17 1.90
N GLU A 9 32.05 11.31 0.62
CA GLU A 9 30.82 10.82 0.01
C GLU A 9 30.62 9.35 0.36
N PRO A 10 29.37 8.91 0.54
CA PRO A 10 29.07 7.69 1.28
C PRO A 10 29.67 6.44 0.62
N GLY A 11 30.70 5.88 1.28
CA GLY A 11 31.13 4.48 1.28
C GLY A 11 31.60 3.82 -0.02
N PHE A 12 31.49 4.49 -1.17
CA PHE A 12 32.02 3.99 -2.44
C PHE A 12 33.54 4.12 -2.50
N VAL A 13 34.22 3.09 -2.99
CA VAL A 13 35.65 3.08 -3.25
C VAL A 13 35.87 2.94 -4.75
N VAL A 14 36.70 3.80 -5.34
CA VAL A 14 37.04 3.74 -6.76
C VAL A 14 37.81 2.44 -7.06
N GLY A 15 37.38 1.71 -8.10
CA GLY A 15 37.88 0.39 -8.47
C GLY A 15 37.12 -0.79 -7.84
N GLU A 16 36.27 -0.54 -6.85
CA GLU A 16 35.48 -1.60 -6.21
C GLU A 16 34.19 -1.92 -6.98
N ARG A 17 33.69 -3.15 -6.78
CA ARG A 17 32.50 -3.68 -7.44
C ARG A 17 31.31 -3.76 -6.50
N TYR A 18 30.17 -3.28 -6.99
CA TYR A 18 28.91 -3.21 -6.26
C TYR A 18 27.77 -3.81 -7.09
N ALA A 19 26.62 -4.07 -6.47
CA ALA A 19 25.44 -4.62 -7.14
C ALA A 19 24.24 -3.69 -6.99
N SER A 20 23.49 -3.49 -8.08
CA SER A 20 22.17 -2.87 -8.08
C SER A 20 21.14 -3.85 -8.65
N ARG A 21 19.87 -3.42 -8.75
CA ARG A 21 18.83 -4.19 -9.44
C ARG A 21 19.11 -4.37 -10.94
N ALA A 22 19.92 -3.50 -11.54
CA ALA A 22 20.28 -3.57 -12.96
C ALA A 22 21.48 -4.48 -13.24
N GLY A 23 22.23 -4.89 -12.21
CA GLY A 23 23.39 -5.77 -12.34
C GLY A 23 24.57 -5.33 -11.48
N VAL A 24 25.71 -5.98 -11.70
CA VAL A 24 26.99 -5.66 -11.06
C VAL A 24 27.65 -4.51 -11.82
N TYR A 25 28.22 -3.55 -11.10
CA TYR A 25 28.92 -2.40 -11.64
C TYR A 25 30.20 -2.10 -10.85
N GLU A 26 31.15 -1.44 -11.51
CA GLU A 26 32.41 -0.96 -10.96
C GLU A 26 32.37 0.56 -10.82
N VAL A 27 32.94 1.10 -9.73
CA VAL A 27 33.05 2.55 -9.54
C VAL A 27 34.32 3.07 -10.22
N LEU A 28 34.16 3.94 -11.22
CA LEU A 28 35.28 4.50 -11.98
C LEU A 28 35.81 5.81 -11.40
N ALA A 29 34.93 6.67 -10.87
CA ALA A 29 35.30 7.96 -10.29
C ALA A 29 34.22 8.47 -9.33
N ILE A 30 34.62 9.28 -8.36
CA ILE A 30 33.74 9.98 -7.43
C ILE A 30 34.14 11.46 -7.44
N ALA A 31 33.19 12.35 -7.73
CA ALA A 31 33.42 13.80 -7.70
C ALA A 31 32.11 14.57 -7.55
N GLY A 32 32.04 15.48 -6.57
CA GLY A 32 30.99 16.49 -6.48
C GLY A 32 29.59 15.94 -6.23
N GLY A 33 29.46 14.93 -5.37
CA GLY A 33 28.23 14.24 -5.02
C GLY A 33 27.82 13.15 -6.02
N MET A 34 28.64 12.94 -7.06
CA MET A 34 28.33 12.09 -8.18
C MET A 34 29.34 10.95 -8.29
N VAL A 35 28.84 9.77 -8.63
CA VAL A 35 29.63 8.57 -8.88
C VAL A 35 29.48 8.15 -10.32
N ARG A 36 30.61 7.96 -11.00
CA ARG A 36 30.66 7.39 -12.35
C ARG A 36 30.87 5.89 -12.21
N ILE A 37 29.98 5.11 -12.79
CA ILE A 37 29.97 3.65 -12.71
C ILE A 37 29.98 3.02 -14.10
N ARG A 38 30.48 1.79 -14.19
CA ARG A 38 30.46 0.95 -15.39
C ARG A 38 29.86 -0.41 -15.08
N TYR A 39 28.81 -0.78 -15.80
CA TYR A 39 28.22 -2.12 -15.72
C TYR A 39 29.03 -3.12 -16.55
N GLU A 40 28.91 -4.42 -16.24
CA GLU A 40 29.61 -5.49 -16.97
C GLU A 40 29.33 -5.50 -18.48
N GLN A 41 28.14 -5.06 -18.89
CA GLN A 41 27.74 -4.91 -20.30
C GLN A 41 28.40 -3.70 -21.01
N GLY A 42 29.33 -3.00 -20.36
CA GLY A 42 30.05 -1.85 -20.90
C GLY A 42 29.31 -0.50 -20.81
N LEU A 43 28.09 -0.48 -20.23
CA LEU A 43 27.33 0.76 -20.04
C LEU A 43 27.94 1.61 -18.92
N GLU A 44 28.34 2.83 -19.24
CA GLU A 44 28.81 3.82 -18.26
C GLU A 44 27.72 4.84 -17.93
N MET A 45 27.60 5.20 -16.65
CA MET A 45 26.58 6.14 -16.16
C MET A 45 27.16 6.99 -15.03
N THR A 46 26.67 8.22 -14.88
CA THR A 46 26.99 9.09 -13.74
C THR A 46 25.73 9.35 -12.93
N LEU A 47 25.74 8.99 -11.65
CA LEU A 47 24.56 9.03 -10.78
C LEU A 47 24.90 9.74 -9.45
N PRO A 48 23.92 10.31 -8.74
CA PRO A 48 24.13 10.83 -7.40
C PRO A 48 24.58 9.73 -6.42
N ALA A 49 25.72 9.91 -5.76
CA ALA A 49 26.36 8.93 -4.89
C ALA A 49 25.43 8.50 -3.74
N GLN A 50 24.75 9.46 -3.11
CA GLN A 50 23.85 9.20 -1.99
C GLN A 50 22.69 8.27 -2.35
N GLY A 51 22.06 8.49 -3.51
CA GLY A 51 20.94 7.66 -3.97
C GLY A 51 21.38 6.24 -4.32
N LEU A 52 22.56 6.11 -4.94
CA LEU A 52 23.10 4.81 -5.30
C LEU A 52 23.54 4.00 -4.06
N TRP A 53 24.15 4.66 -3.08
CA TRP A 53 24.59 4.03 -1.83
C TRP A 53 23.41 3.47 -1.03
N ALA A 54 22.33 4.25 -0.88
CA ALA A 54 21.12 3.82 -0.19
C ALA A 54 20.49 2.57 -0.84
N GLN A 55 20.51 2.49 -2.18
CA GLN A 55 20.03 1.30 -2.90
C GLN A 55 20.90 0.07 -2.64
N TRP A 56 22.23 0.24 -2.64
CA TRP A 56 23.15 -0.86 -2.35
C TRP A 56 22.97 -1.39 -0.92
N GLN A 57 22.87 -0.50 0.08
CA GLN A 57 22.63 -0.89 1.47
C GLN A 57 21.32 -1.66 1.65
N ALA A 58 20.24 -1.23 0.98
CA ALA A 58 18.96 -1.93 1.00
C ALA A 58 19.06 -3.35 0.41
N LEU A 59 19.87 -3.54 -0.65
CA LEU A 59 20.13 -4.86 -1.23
C LEU A 59 20.94 -5.76 -0.31
N GLN A 60 21.93 -5.22 0.40
CA GLN A 60 22.72 -5.98 1.38
C GLN A 60 21.86 -6.42 2.56
N ALA A 61 21.05 -5.52 3.13
CA ALA A 61 20.12 -5.86 4.20
C ALA A 61 19.14 -6.98 3.78
N ALA A 62 18.69 -6.98 2.52
CA ALA A 62 17.82 -8.04 2.00
C ALA A 62 18.54 -9.39 1.81
N ARG A 63 19.87 -9.38 1.61
CA ARG A 63 20.70 -10.59 1.50
C ARG A 63 20.98 -11.21 2.86
N ASP A 64 21.30 -10.39 3.86
CA ASP A 64 21.62 -10.87 5.20
C ASP A 64 20.42 -11.54 5.89
N VAL A 65 19.19 -11.09 5.60
CA VAL A 65 17.95 -11.70 6.10
C VAL A 65 17.68 -13.10 5.51
N LYS A 66 18.32 -13.46 4.38
CA LYS A 66 18.16 -14.77 3.72
C LYS A 66 19.26 -15.79 4.06
N ALA A 67 20.23 -15.45 4.91
CA ALA A 67 21.20 -16.44 5.37
C ALA A 67 20.48 -17.49 6.25
N PRO A 68 20.50 -18.80 5.89
CA PRO A 68 19.90 -19.82 6.73
C PRO A 68 20.68 -19.88 8.04
N THR A 69 19.97 -19.60 9.14
CA THR A 69 20.50 -19.87 10.48
C THR A 69 20.75 -21.38 10.57
N SER A 70 22.03 -21.77 10.44
CA SER A 70 22.49 -23.13 10.70
C SER A 70 22.01 -23.55 12.08
N ARG A 71 21.03 -24.46 12.09
CA ARG A 71 20.40 -24.98 13.31
C ARG A 71 21.40 -25.90 14.01
N PRO A 72 21.80 -25.65 15.28
CA PRO A 72 22.63 -26.58 16.03
C PRO A 72 21.78 -27.75 16.55
N GLY A 73 22.28 -28.97 16.39
CA GLY A 73 21.97 -30.12 17.23
C GLY A 73 20.56 -30.71 17.13
N ALA A 74 20.33 -31.62 16.17
CA ALA A 74 19.25 -32.58 16.27
C ALA A 74 19.73 -33.80 17.08
N ALA A 75 19.24 -33.94 18.31
CA ALA A 75 19.34 -35.16 19.11
C ALA A 75 18.50 -36.29 18.48
N PRO A 76 18.88 -37.57 18.68
CA PRO A 76 18.16 -38.71 18.10
C PRO A 76 16.74 -38.84 18.66
N ARG A 77 15.78 -39.05 17.76
CA ARG A 77 14.36 -39.23 18.06
C ARG A 77 14.09 -40.59 18.68
N THR A 78 13.50 -40.59 19.87
CA THR A 78 12.81 -41.75 20.46
C THR A 78 11.55 -42.08 19.63
N PRO A 79 11.17 -43.36 19.44
CA PRO A 79 9.95 -43.71 18.72
C PRO A 79 8.72 -43.35 19.57
N ALA A 80 7.77 -42.62 18.99
CA ALA A 80 6.52 -42.25 19.63
C ALA A 80 5.52 -43.42 19.60
N MET A 81 4.98 -43.76 20.76
CA MET A 81 3.77 -44.58 20.93
C MET A 81 2.56 -43.92 20.24
N PRO A 82 1.61 -44.70 19.68
CA PRO A 82 0.35 -44.16 19.20
C PRO A 82 -0.56 -43.75 20.38
N PRO A 83 -1.34 -42.65 20.25
CA PRO A 83 -2.30 -42.24 21.27
C PRO A 83 -3.54 -43.15 21.28
N PRO A 84 -4.19 -43.33 22.45
CA PRO A 84 -5.44 -44.08 22.55
C PRO A 84 -6.65 -43.28 22.00
N ASP A 85 -7.58 -44.00 21.37
CA ASP A 85 -8.86 -43.49 20.89
C ASP A 85 -9.74 -43.00 22.05
N ILE A 86 -10.19 -41.74 21.97
CA ILE A 86 -11.20 -41.17 22.87
C ILE A 86 -12.51 -41.00 22.06
N PRO A 87 -13.52 -41.86 22.27
CA PRO A 87 -14.84 -41.67 21.68
C PRO A 87 -15.68 -40.72 22.55
N GLY A 88 -16.29 -39.70 21.94
CA GLY A 88 -17.34 -38.90 22.58
C GLY A 88 -17.06 -37.40 22.74
N ARG A 89 -16.64 -36.71 21.67
CA ARG A 89 -16.64 -35.23 21.67
C ARG A 89 -17.67 -34.70 20.68
N ASP A 90 -18.79 -34.22 21.23
CA ASP A 90 -19.82 -33.47 20.51
C ASP A 90 -19.23 -32.24 19.78
N PRO A 91 -19.52 -32.05 18.49
CA PRO A 91 -19.19 -30.82 17.79
C PRO A 91 -20.34 -29.81 17.92
N GLY A 92 -20.54 -29.29 19.14
CA GLY A 92 -21.45 -28.19 19.43
C GLY A 92 -20.75 -26.83 19.44
N TRP A 93 -20.04 -26.44 18.37
CA TRP A 93 -19.55 -25.08 18.18
C TRP A 93 -20.26 -24.43 17.00
N SER A 94 -21.22 -23.57 17.34
CA SER A 94 -21.93 -22.65 16.49
C SER A 94 -20.98 -21.92 15.54
N ARG A 95 -20.94 -22.37 14.29
CA ARG A 95 -20.45 -21.57 13.18
C ARG A 95 -21.41 -20.40 13.05
N GLY A 96 -21.01 -19.24 13.59
CA GLY A 96 -21.56 -17.95 13.17
C GLY A 96 -21.62 -17.93 11.64
N ALA A 97 -22.79 -17.62 11.12
CA ALA A 97 -23.12 -17.71 9.70
C ALA A 97 -22.03 -17.04 8.85
N ARG A 98 -21.15 -17.85 8.26
CA ARG A 98 -20.43 -17.47 7.04
C ARG A 98 -21.51 -17.33 5.97
N GLY A 99 -22.10 -16.14 5.89
CA GLY A 99 -22.95 -15.76 4.78
C GLY A 99 -22.19 -16.11 3.51
N LYS A 100 -22.82 -16.91 2.64
CA LYS A 100 -22.31 -17.22 1.31
C LYS A 100 -21.88 -15.90 0.68
N ALA A 101 -20.59 -15.74 0.45
CA ALA A 101 -20.03 -14.58 -0.23
C ALA A 101 -20.83 -14.41 -1.52
N LYS A 102 -21.69 -13.39 -1.55
CA LYS A 102 -22.40 -12.99 -2.76
C LYS A 102 -21.27 -12.74 -3.74
N ARG A 103 -21.27 -13.45 -4.88
CA ARG A 103 -20.42 -13.12 -6.03
C ARG A 103 -20.86 -11.73 -6.53
N GLY A 104 -20.58 -10.69 -5.75
CA GLY A 104 -20.59 -9.33 -6.22
C GLY A 104 -19.46 -9.28 -7.23
N GLY A 105 -19.82 -9.49 -8.49
CA GLY A 105 -18.85 -9.49 -9.57
C GLY A 105 -18.22 -8.11 -9.70
N GLU A 106 -17.33 -7.96 -10.67
CA GLU A 106 -16.70 -6.68 -11.03
C GLU A 106 -17.71 -5.52 -11.19
N ALA A 107 -18.98 -5.81 -11.51
CA ALA A 107 -20.06 -4.82 -11.53
C ALA A 107 -20.39 -4.23 -10.14
N SER A 108 -20.45 -5.04 -9.09
CA SER A 108 -20.71 -4.57 -7.70
C SER A 108 -19.55 -3.74 -7.17
N PHE A 109 -18.33 -4.18 -7.45
CA PHE A 109 -17.14 -3.38 -7.16
C PHE A 109 -17.17 -2.05 -7.93
N SER A 110 -17.45 -2.07 -9.24
CA SER A 110 -17.52 -0.84 -10.06
C SER A 110 -18.60 0.14 -9.58
N PHE A 111 -19.74 -0.36 -9.09
CA PHE A 111 -20.76 0.46 -8.43
C PHE A 111 -20.20 1.14 -7.17
N THR A 112 -19.45 0.40 -6.35
CA THR A 112 -18.81 0.91 -5.13
C THR A 112 -17.78 1.98 -5.47
N VAL A 113 -16.93 1.75 -6.48
CA VAL A 113 -15.98 2.74 -6.99
C VAL A 113 -16.70 4.02 -7.43
N GLY A 114 -17.82 3.89 -8.14
CA GLY A 114 -18.63 5.05 -8.54
C GLY A 114 -19.21 5.82 -7.36
N TYR A 115 -19.72 5.10 -6.35
CA TYR A 115 -20.23 5.70 -5.13
C TYR A 115 -19.14 6.51 -4.39
N LEU A 116 -17.94 5.92 -4.24
CA LEU A 116 -16.81 6.55 -3.56
C LEU A 116 -16.27 7.75 -4.33
N ALA A 117 -16.20 7.66 -5.66
CA ALA A 117 -15.70 8.75 -6.51
C ALA A 117 -16.49 10.05 -6.33
N ALA A 118 -17.75 9.98 -5.89
CA ALA A 118 -18.61 11.14 -5.68
C ALA A 118 -18.62 11.69 -4.24
N GLY A 119 -17.73 11.21 -3.36
CA GLY A 119 -17.56 11.83 -2.03
C GLY A 119 -17.00 10.91 -0.97
N CYS A 120 -15.81 10.34 -1.21
CA CYS A 120 -14.97 9.72 -0.19
C CYS A 120 -13.71 10.54 0.09
N GLU A 121 -13.06 10.26 1.20
CA GLU A 121 -11.75 10.78 1.57
C GLU A 121 -10.79 9.62 1.80
N ILE A 122 -9.60 9.66 1.19
CA ILE A 122 -8.53 8.70 1.48
C ILE A 122 -7.49 9.37 2.35
N ALA A 123 -7.15 8.73 3.46
CA ALA A 123 -6.11 9.15 4.38
C ALA A 123 -5.04 8.07 4.53
N ALA A 124 -3.81 8.51 4.78
CA ALA A 124 -2.66 7.69 5.05
C ALA A 124 -1.98 8.16 6.34
N VAL A 125 -1.74 7.24 7.27
CA VAL A 125 -0.94 7.48 8.47
C VAL A 125 0.33 6.65 8.35
N VAL A 126 1.48 7.30 8.35
CA VAL A 126 2.76 6.67 8.03
C VAL A 126 3.80 7.04 9.09
N ALA A 127 4.58 6.06 9.54
CA ALA A 127 5.75 6.32 10.37
C ALA A 127 6.85 7.02 9.54
N GLY A 128 7.57 7.99 10.12
CA GLY A 128 8.61 8.76 9.42
C GLY A 128 9.67 7.87 8.76
N ARG A 129 10.10 6.80 9.44
CA ARG A 129 11.04 5.81 8.90
C ARG A 129 10.52 5.06 7.67
N ASP A 130 9.20 4.90 7.56
CA ASP A 130 8.53 4.14 6.49
C ASP A 130 8.06 5.06 5.35
N TYR A 131 8.22 6.39 5.49
CA TYR A 131 7.77 7.37 4.52
C TYR A 131 8.37 7.16 3.14
N ALA A 132 9.69 6.91 3.03
CA ALA A 132 10.33 6.72 1.73
C ALA A 132 9.77 5.52 0.96
N ALA A 133 9.55 4.39 1.67
CA ALA A 133 8.94 3.19 1.09
C ALA A 133 7.47 3.43 0.70
N PHE A 134 6.72 4.13 1.55
CA PHE A 134 5.34 4.51 1.26
C PHE A 134 5.24 5.43 0.04
N ALA A 135 6.06 6.48 -0.03
CA ALA A 135 6.09 7.44 -1.13
C ALA A 135 6.45 6.76 -2.46
N GLN A 136 7.40 5.82 -2.44
CA GLN A 136 7.72 5.00 -3.61
C GLN A 136 6.54 4.14 -4.05
N ARG A 137 5.88 3.45 -3.11
CA ARG A 137 4.71 2.61 -3.39
C ARG A 137 3.56 3.45 -3.95
N TYR A 138 3.28 4.59 -3.33
CA TYR A 138 2.29 5.55 -3.80
C TYR A 138 2.58 5.99 -5.24
N ARG A 139 3.83 6.36 -5.56
CA ARG A 139 4.25 6.71 -6.93
C ARG A 139 4.02 5.58 -7.93
N ILE A 140 4.25 4.33 -7.55
CA ILE A 140 3.98 3.17 -8.41
C ILE A 140 2.48 3.03 -8.69
N LEU A 141 1.63 3.26 -7.68
CA LEU A 141 0.18 3.10 -7.80
C LEU A 141 -0.49 4.24 -8.56
N THR A 142 -0.05 5.48 -8.35
CA THR A 142 -0.72 6.68 -8.88
C THR A 142 0.02 7.35 -10.03
N GLY A 143 1.31 7.05 -10.20
CA GLY A 143 2.22 7.77 -11.10
C GLY A 143 2.67 9.14 -10.56
N ARG A 144 2.27 9.53 -9.34
CA ARG A 144 2.53 10.86 -8.76
C ARG A 144 3.58 10.79 -7.65
N SER A 145 4.37 11.84 -7.52
CA SER A 145 5.30 11.99 -6.40
C SER A 145 4.57 12.56 -5.18
N LEU A 146 4.76 11.92 -4.03
CA LEU A 146 4.23 12.40 -2.76
C LEU A 146 5.20 13.46 -2.19
N ILE A 147 4.71 14.68 -1.97
CA ILE A 147 5.49 15.81 -1.43
C ILE A 147 4.87 16.21 -0.09
N THR A 148 5.67 16.26 0.97
CA THR A 148 5.22 16.69 2.31
C THR A 148 5.29 18.21 2.47
N PRO A 149 4.25 18.86 3.03
CA PRO A 149 2.99 18.28 3.48
C PRO A 149 2.07 17.91 2.29
N HIS A 150 1.39 16.77 2.40
CA HIS A 150 0.39 16.32 1.42
C HIS A 150 -0.99 16.22 2.07
N PRO A 151 -2.07 16.71 1.45
CA PRO A 151 -3.43 16.49 1.93
C PRO A 151 -3.71 15.00 2.18
N GLY A 152 -4.32 14.68 3.31
CA GLY A 152 -4.64 13.30 3.68
C GLY A 152 -3.44 12.42 4.07
N LEU A 153 -2.22 12.96 4.14
CA LEU A 153 -1.05 12.24 4.65
C LEU A 153 -0.63 12.80 6.01
N THR A 154 -0.56 11.92 7.00
CA THR A 154 0.02 12.21 8.31
C THR A 154 1.30 11.39 8.49
N VAL A 155 2.44 12.06 8.66
CA VAL A 155 3.73 11.42 8.93
C VAL A 155 4.09 11.59 10.41
N HIS A 156 4.27 10.49 11.14
CA HIS A 156 4.65 10.51 12.55
C HIS A 156 6.15 10.27 12.73
N GLU A 157 6.88 11.27 13.23
CA GLU A 157 8.33 11.19 13.45
C GLU A 157 8.74 10.16 14.51
N ARG A 158 7.92 9.97 15.54
CA ARG A 158 8.14 9.02 16.64
C ARG A 158 7.07 7.94 16.63
N PRO A 159 7.17 6.93 15.75
CA PRO A 159 6.20 5.86 15.70
C PRO A 159 6.26 5.05 16.99
N THR A 160 5.09 4.61 17.49
CA THR A 160 5.06 3.48 18.41
C THR A 160 5.65 2.26 17.70
N HIS A 161 6.28 1.34 18.43
CA HIS A 161 7.20 0.32 17.90
C HIS A 161 6.63 -0.65 16.82
N ARG A 162 5.39 -0.49 16.34
CA ARG A 162 4.75 -1.34 15.33
C ARG A 162 3.91 -0.60 14.28
N MET A 163 4.02 0.72 14.16
CA MET A 163 3.29 1.45 13.12
C MET A 163 3.90 1.18 11.75
N GLY A 164 3.17 0.45 10.90
CA GLY A 164 3.35 0.49 9.44
C GLY A 164 2.54 1.62 8.82
N ALA A 165 2.43 1.65 7.48
CA ALA A 165 1.52 2.56 6.79
C ALA A 165 0.06 2.05 6.92
N GLU A 166 -0.79 2.83 7.57
CA GLU A 166 -2.23 2.57 7.64
C GLU A 166 -2.94 3.43 6.58
N LEU A 167 -3.63 2.76 5.65
CA LEU A 167 -4.45 3.39 4.63
C LEU A 167 -5.91 3.26 5.02
N THR A 168 -6.63 4.37 4.96
CA THR A 168 -8.04 4.42 5.31
C THR A 168 -8.82 5.15 4.23
N VAL A 169 -9.91 4.57 3.76
CA VAL A 169 -10.94 5.30 2.99
C VAL A 169 -12.13 5.55 3.89
N ARG A 170 -12.62 6.78 3.91
CA ARG A 170 -13.79 7.24 4.68
C ARG A 170 -14.85 7.75 3.73
N PHE A 171 -16.10 7.41 3.99
CA PHE A 171 -17.22 7.82 3.15
C PHE A 171 -18.51 7.82 3.98
N PRO A 172 -19.47 8.70 3.65
CA PRO A 172 -20.78 8.65 4.27
C PRO A 172 -21.61 7.52 3.64
N ALA A 173 -22.26 6.72 4.47
CA ALA A 173 -23.19 5.69 4.04
C ALA A 173 -24.19 5.38 5.16
N ASP A 174 -25.46 5.19 4.79
CA ASP A 174 -26.46 4.63 5.67
C ASP A 174 -26.44 3.08 5.59
N PRO A 175 -27.12 2.37 6.51
CA PRO A 175 -27.14 0.91 6.52
C PRO A 175 -27.68 0.27 5.23
N ALA A 176 -28.58 0.94 4.51
CA ALA A 176 -29.14 0.39 3.27
C ALA A 176 -28.11 0.43 2.15
N VAL A 177 -27.39 1.56 2.00
CA VAL A 177 -26.29 1.71 1.05
C VAL A 177 -25.16 0.73 1.36
N LEU A 178 -24.80 0.55 2.64
CA LEU A 178 -23.74 -0.37 3.05
C LEU A 178 -23.97 -1.81 2.57
N ALA A 179 -25.22 -2.26 2.49
CA ALA A 179 -25.55 -3.60 1.99
C ALA A 179 -25.33 -3.76 0.47
N GLU A 180 -25.23 -2.65 -0.27
CA GLU A 180 -24.95 -2.63 -1.71
C GLU A 180 -23.46 -2.45 -2.04
N LEU A 181 -22.67 -1.93 -1.09
CA LEU A 181 -21.24 -1.71 -1.30
C LEU A 181 -20.47 -3.02 -1.21
N ASP A 182 -19.54 -3.18 -2.14
CA ASP A 182 -18.67 -4.33 -2.29
C ASP A 182 -17.22 -3.86 -2.52
N PHE A 183 -16.39 -4.08 -1.52
CA PHE A 183 -14.96 -3.77 -1.56
C PHE A 183 -14.09 -5.00 -1.90
N GLY A 184 -14.71 -6.17 -2.07
CA GLY A 184 -14.05 -7.45 -2.24
C GLY A 184 -14.10 -8.34 -1.00
N GLU A 185 -13.62 -9.58 -1.17
CA GLU A 185 -13.67 -10.60 -0.13
C GLU A 185 -12.84 -10.21 1.10
N GLY A 186 -13.43 -10.39 2.29
CA GLY A 186 -12.75 -10.16 3.56
C GLY A 186 -12.66 -8.69 4.00
N VAL A 187 -13.10 -7.75 3.18
CA VAL A 187 -13.10 -6.32 3.55
C VAL A 187 -14.18 -6.04 4.59
N ARG A 188 -13.77 -5.45 5.71
CA ARG A 188 -14.66 -5.00 6.78
C ARG A 188 -14.88 -3.51 6.67
N ILE A 189 -16.15 -3.11 6.71
CA ILE A 189 -16.58 -1.72 6.81
C ILE A 189 -16.92 -1.46 8.27
N GLU A 190 -16.35 -0.41 8.84
CA GLU A 190 -16.55 -0.04 10.25
C GLU A 190 -17.07 1.41 10.35
N PRO A 191 -17.90 1.74 11.35
CA PRO A 191 -18.25 3.13 11.63
C PRO A 191 -17.00 3.97 11.90
N MET A 192 -16.87 5.14 11.28
CA MET A 192 -15.64 5.94 11.40
C MET A 192 -15.89 7.45 11.32
N GLY A 193 -15.80 8.12 12.47
CA GLY A 193 -15.96 9.56 12.59
C GLY A 193 -17.39 9.95 13.01
N PRO A 194 -17.97 11.04 12.47
CA PRO A 194 -19.32 11.46 12.80
C PRO A 194 -20.38 10.40 12.45
N PRO A 195 -21.59 10.47 13.05
CA PRO A 195 -22.70 9.59 12.69
C PRO A 195 -22.97 9.58 11.17
N GLY A 196 -23.15 8.39 10.60
CA GLY A 196 -23.35 8.19 9.16
C GLY A 196 -22.07 8.11 8.33
N TRP A 197 -20.89 8.23 8.94
CA TRP A 197 -19.62 7.95 8.29
C TRP A 197 -19.12 6.54 8.57
N CYS A 198 -18.62 5.91 7.53
CA CYS A 198 -18.01 4.59 7.57
C CYS A 198 -16.59 4.67 7.00
N GLY A 199 -15.79 3.65 7.28
CA GLY A 199 -14.47 3.54 6.72
C GLY A 199 -14.01 2.10 6.54
N VAL A 200 -12.99 1.96 5.70
CA VAL A 200 -12.28 0.70 5.43
C VAL A 200 -10.79 0.96 5.67
N LYS A 201 -10.17 0.12 6.49
CA LYS A 201 -8.73 0.20 6.88
C LYS A 201 -7.84 -0.82 6.18
N GLN A 202 -8.38 -1.59 5.24
CA GLN A 202 -7.62 -2.64 4.57
C GLN A 202 -6.79 -2.06 3.43
N THR A 203 -5.46 -2.15 3.56
CA THR A 203 -4.48 -1.60 2.62
C THR A 203 -4.76 -2.00 1.17
N GLU A 204 -5.04 -3.28 0.90
CA GLU A 204 -5.25 -3.78 -0.46
C GLU A 204 -6.48 -3.13 -1.14
N ALA A 205 -7.57 -2.93 -0.40
CA ALA A 205 -8.77 -2.29 -0.92
C ALA A 205 -8.50 -0.82 -1.28
N VAL A 206 -7.80 -0.09 -0.42
CA VAL A 206 -7.45 1.33 -0.67
C VAL A 206 -6.47 1.45 -1.85
N GLU A 207 -5.48 0.57 -1.95
CA GLU A 207 -4.54 0.57 -3.08
C GLU A 207 -5.21 0.28 -4.42
N ARG A 208 -6.25 -0.57 -4.43
CA ARG A 208 -7.08 -0.79 -5.62
C ARG A 208 -7.75 0.51 -6.06
N LEU A 209 -8.23 1.34 -5.13
CA LEU A 209 -8.77 2.67 -5.42
C LEU A 209 -7.69 3.62 -5.95
N LEU A 210 -6.50 3.65 -5.34
CA LEU A 210 -5.40 4.49 -5.82
C LEU A 210 -5.01 4.18 -7.28
N ARG A 211 -4.97 2.90 -7.68
CA ARG A 211 -4.73 2.48 -9.08
C ARG A 211 -5.80 3.01 -10.04
N LEU A 212 -7.05 3.10 -9.57
CA LEU A 212 -8.18 3.65 -10.32
C LEU A 212 -8.18 5.17 -10.38
N GLY A 213 -7.19 5.85 -9.79
CA GLY A 213 -7.01 7.29 -9.90
C GLY A 213 -7.55 8.10 -8.73
N PHE A 214 -7.95 7.45 -7.64
CA PHE A 214 -8.20 8.15 -6.38
C PHE A 214 -6.88 8.69 -5.80
N ASP A 215 -6.98 9.74 -4.98
CA ASP A 215 -5.83 10.39 -4.37
C ASP A 215 -6.06 10.64 -2.87
N LEU A 216 -4.97 10.86 -2.13
CA LEU A 216 -4.99 11.19 -0.70
C LEU A 216 -5.53 12.61 -0.49
N GLY A 217 -6.43 12.76 0.49
CA GLY A 217 -6.97 14.03 0.97
C GLY A 217 -7.76 14.85 -0.05
N GLN A 218 -7.99 14.32 -1.25
CA GLN A 218 -8.70 14.97 -2.33
C GLN A 218 -10.04 14.26 -2.54
N VAL A 219 -11.11 15.05 -2.68
CA VAL A 219 -12.36 14.51 -3.22
C VAL A 219 -12.12 14.22 -4.70
N ALA A 220 -12.28 12.97 -5.09
CA ALA A 220 -11.99 12.57 -6.44
C ALA A 220 -12.99 13.17 -7.45
N ASP A 221 -12.52 13.47 -8.65
CA ASP A 221 -13.40 13.73 -9.79
C ASP A 221 -13.83 12.38 -10.39
N PRO A 222 -15.14 12.09 -10.48
CA PRO A 222 -15.62 10.84 -11.09
C PRO A 222 -15.19 10.66 -12.56
N ALA A 223 -15.02 11.74 -13.33
CA ALA A 223 -14.74 11.64 -14.76
C ALA A 223 -13.43 10.90 -15.09
N PRO A 224 -12.24 11.26 -14.55
CA PRO A 224 -11.01 10.52 -14.82
C PRO A 224 -11.01 9.09 -14.29
N ILE A 225 -11.71 8.82 -13.18
CA ILE A 225 -11.84 7.46 -12.63
C ILE A 225 -12.69 6.60 -13.57
N ARG A 226 -13.81 7.15 -14.07
CA ARG A 226 -14.70 6.46 -15.00
C ARG A 226 -13.98 5.96 -16.24
N GLU A 227 -13.04 6.73 -16.77
CA GLU A 227 -12.29 6.32 -17.96
C GLU A 227 -11.37 5.12 -17.72
N ARG A 228 -10.95 4.89 -16.47
CA ARG A 228 -10.16 3.71 -16.06
C ARG A 228 -11.02 2.49 -15.75
N VAL A 229 -12.35 2.66 -15.62
CA VAL A 229 -13.28 1.53 -15.43
C VAL A 229 -13.56 0.87 -16.79
N PRO A 230 -13.47 -0.47 -16.91
CA PRO A 230 -13.80 -1.17 -18.14
C PRO A 230 -15.20 -0.81 -18.65
N ALA A 231 -15.33 -0.63 -19.97
CA ALA A 231 -16.57 -0.14 -20.59
C ALA A 231 -17.83 -0.92 -20.17
N ALA A 232 -17.71 -2.24 -20.03
CA ALA A 232 -18.80 -3.13 -19.59
C ALA A 232 -19.36 -2.79 -18.19
N TYR A 233 -18.56 -2.15 -17.32
CA TYR A 233 -18.96 -1.84 -15.94
C TYR A 233 -19.22 -0.34 -15.68
N ARG A 234 -19.01 0.53 -16.69
CA ARG A 234 -19.32 1.97 -16.60
C ARG A 234 -20.77 2.25 -16.18
N PRO A 235 -21.80 1.52 -16.65
CA PRO A 235 -23.17 1.73 -16.16
C PRO A 235 -23.34 1.47 -14.66
N ALA A 236 -22.61 0.49 -14.09
CA ALA A 236 -22.64 0.23 -12.66
C ALA A 236 -21.97 1.36 -11.88
N PHE A 237 -20.81 1.83 -12.36
CA PHE A 237 -20.12 3.00 -11.83
C PHE A 237 -21.01 4.25 -11.85
N ASP A 238 -21.63 4.55 -13.00
CA ASP A 238 -22.48 5.74 -13.18
C ASP A 238 -23.69 5.71 -12.22
N ARG A 239 -24.27 4.53 -11.95
CA ARG A 239 -25.31 4.36 -10.92
C ARG A 239 -24.81 4.67 -9.51
N GLY A 240 -23.59 4.23 -9.16
CA GLY A 240 -22.97 4.55 -7.88
C GLY A 240 -22.79 6.06 -7.68
N VAL A 241 -22.28 6.74 -8.72
CA VAL A 241 -22.12 8.21 -8.73
C VAL A 241 -23.47 8.91 -8.55
N ALA A 242 -24.49 8.48 -9.31
CA ALA A 242 -25.83 9.06 -9.25
C ALA A 242 -26.46 8.89 -7.86
N LEU A 243 -26.34 7.70 -7.25
CA LEU A 243 -26.83 7.44 -5.90
C LEU A 243 -26.18 8.38 -4.88
N ARG A 244 -24.85 8.47 -4.88
CA ARG A 244 -24.12 9.33 -3.93
C ARG A 244 -24.51 10.79 -4.06
N ARG A 245 -24.64 11.30 -5.29
CA ARG A 245 -25.08 12.69 -5.56
C ARG A 245 -26.52 12.95 -5.13
N ARG A 246 -27.40 11.95 -5.22
CA ARG A 246 -28.78 12.05 -4.71
C ARG A 246 -28.77 12.17 -3.18
N LEU A 247 -28.02 11.31 -2.49
CA LEU A 247 -27.91 11.35 -1.03
C LEU A 247 -27.23 12.63 -0.51
N ALA A 248 -26.26 13.17 -1.25
CA ALA A 248 -25.57 14.41 -0.88
C ALA A 248 -26.47 15.65 -0.93
N ARG A 249 -27.52 15.66 -1.77
CA ARG A 249 -28.47 16.78 -1.86
C ARG A 249 -29.44 16.88 -0.67
N GLY A 250 -29.46 15.87 0.20
CA GLY A 250 -30.42 15.75 1.29
C GLY A 250 -31.85 15.49 0.75
N PRO A 251 -32.82 15.24 1.64
CA PRO A 251 -34.22 15.27 1.24
C PRO A 251 -34.53 16.70 0.80
N GLU A 252 -34.93 16.89 -0.46
CA GLU A 252 -35.50 18.15 -0.92
C GLU A 252 -36.63 18.49 0.06
N ARG A 253 -36.43 19.52 0.89
CA ARG A 253 -37.51 20.00 1.75
C ARG A 253 -38.59 20.46 0.78
N PRO A 254 -39.81 19.88 0.80
CA PRO A 254 -40.88 20.36 -0.05
C PRO A 254 -41.05 21.85 0.24
N SER A 255 -40.94 22.67 -0.80
CA SER A 255 -41.21 24.10 -0.70
C SER A 255 -42.68 24.22 -0.34
N VAL A 256 -42.94 24.61 0.91
CA VAL A 256 -44.27 24.95 1.42
C VAL A 256 -44.61 26.36 0.98
#